data_AF-A0AAE0KJN1-F1
#
_entry.id   AF-A0AAE0KJN1-F1
#
_cell.length_a   1.000
_cell.length_b   1.000
_cell.length_c   1.000
_cell.angle_alpha   90.00
_cell.angle_beta   90.00
_cell.angle_gamma   90.00
#
_symmetry.space_group_name_H-M   'P 1'
#
loop_
_entity.id
_entity.type
_entity.pdbx_description
1 polymer ?
#
loop_
_entity_poly.entity_id
_entity_poly.type
_entity_poly.pdbx_seq_one_letter_code
_entity_poly.pdbx_strand_id
1 'polypeptide(L)'
;MKSLHIASLVLSAILPHVSLARELAPDAALARVYASGEVHQELMDKKIASWEKQKLSGALDSTQYKSKPTSAAVRCKNGTAQVIPGDPLNTFRCNNVDFYDFVSHADLGSQTGRGASSWGWTSPNGREFVVIAQADGAAFAEITSKGQLVYLGRLPQSPEAEPSIWREIRGYKNFIVIGSEAVKHGVQIFDMSKLLKVNVQSPVVFSAVNDLTGFWNDLPVGRTHNVVINEEKQYAVAVGAQPRNSSCASGLIFIDLKDPKNPKTLGCAAGDGYVHDAQCLVYRGPDFKYFGRDICYGYNEDTLTIYDVTDKNATNIISRTSYEGASYTHQGWVTNTFWQEFLVLDDELDEVRAAGPAAAGYPVTYFWDIRSLEAPKQTGLFKSPAYGIDHNQFVIDGFAYQSHYGAGLRILDVSSLSRDPTGGKVKEVGFFDIYPENDALPNGGSVEFVGTWSHYPFFKSGFILINTIERGAFVVKRTR
;
A
#
# COMPACT_ATOMS: atom_id res chain seq x y z
N MET A 1 50.11 -11.93 58.51
CA MET A 1 50.52 -12.06 57.09
C MET A 1 49.43 -11.44 56.24
N LYS A 2 49.75 -10.38 55.49
CA LYS A 2 48.82 -9.66 54.62
C LYS A 2 48.45 -10.56 53.44
N SER A 3 47.15 -10.82 53.23
CA SER A 3 46.67 -11.51 52.03
C SER A 3 46.09 -10.49 51.07
N LEU A 4 46.69 -10.44 49.88
CA LEU A 4 46.40 -9.55 48.77
C LEU A 4 45.65 -10.40 47.73
N HIS A 5 44.37 -10.18 47.49
CA HIS A 5 43.68 -10.78 46.35
C HIS A 5 42.94 -9.75 45.52
N ILE A 6 43.28 -9.81 44.23
CA ILE A 6 43.06 -8.90 43.13
C ILE A 6 41.61 -9.01 42.66
N ALA A 7 40.95 -7.86 42.52
CA ALA A 7 39.66 -7.77 41.84
C ALA A 7 39.88 -7.85 40.32
N SER A 8 39.38 -8.91 39.70
CA SER A 8 39.37 -9.06 38.25
C SER A 8 38.23 -8.23 37.66
N LEU A 9 38.59 -7.13 37.00
CA LEU A 9 37.68 -6.34 36.18
C LEU A 9 37.39 -7.12 34.88
N VAL A 10 36.19 -7.66 34.73
CA VAL A 10 35.74 -8.24 33.45
C VAL A 10 35.25 -7.09 32.58
N LEU A 11 36.12 -6.66 31.64
CA LEU A 11 35.72 -5.81 30.52
C LEU A 11 34.85 -6.67 29.59
N SER A 12 33.53 -6.48 29.58
CA SER A 12 32.70 -7.05 28.51
C SER A 12 32.97 -6.26 27.23
N ALA A 13 33.75 -6.83 26.32
CA ALA A 13 33.86 -6.33 24.97
C ALA A 13 32.48 -6.43 24.30
N ILE A 14 31.87 -5.29 24.01
CA ILE A 14 30.70 -5.20 23.14
C ILE A 14 31.20 -5.55 21.73
N LEU A 15 30.98 -6.79 21.32
CA LEU A 15 31.16 -7.18 19.92
C LEU A 15 30.12 -6.40 19.09
N PRO A 16 30.53 -5.72 18.00
CA PRO A 16 29.57 -5.14 17.08
C PRO A 16 28.69 -6.29 16.54
N HIS A 17 27.36 -6.13 16.61
CA HIS A 17 26.44 -7.02 15.94
C HIS A 17 26.78 -7.00 14.44
N VAL A 18 27.49 -8.01 13.97
CA VAL A 18 27.65 -8.27 12.55
C VAL A 18 26.25 -8.60 12.04
N SER A 19 25.68 -7.70 11.24
CA SER A 19 24.44 -7.95 10.50
C SER A 19 24.65 -9.20 9.65
N LEU A 20 24.11 -10.33 10.11
CA LEU A 20 24.00 -11.52 9.28
C LEU A 20 22.78 -11.28 8.40
N ALA A 21 23.05 -11.09 7.12
CA ALA A 21 22.03 -10.95 6.10
C ALA A 21 21.16 -12.23 6.09
N ARG A 22 19.83 -12.06 6.02
CA ARG A 22 18.85 -13.16 6.16
C ARG A 22 18.09 -13.49 4.87
N GLU A 23 18.57 -12.99 3.74
CA GLU A 23 18.07 -13.40 2.44
C GLU A 23 18.31 -14.89 2.20
N LEU A 24 17.41 -15.49 1.45
CA LEU A 24 17.46 -16.89 1.05
C LEU A 24 17.38 -16.98 -0.48
N ALA A 25 18.03 -17.99 -1.03
CA ALA A 25 17.72 -18.40 -2.39
C ALA A 25 16.26 -18.87 -2.45
N PRO A 26 15.52 -18.61 -3.53
CA PRO A 26 14.16 -19.09 -3.64
C PRO A 26 14.09 -20.62 -3.59
N ASP A 27 13.17 -21.15 -2.79
CA ASP A 27 12.96 -22.59 -2.68
C ASP A 27 12.22 -23.11 -3.93
N ALA A 28 12.86 -24.01 -4.67
CA ALA A 28 12.31 -24.51 -5.93
C ALA A 28 11.03 -25.36 -5.79
N ALA A 29 10.78 -25.97 -4.62
CA ALA A 29 9.55 -26.69 -4.35
C ALA A 29 8.42 -25.73 -4.00
N LEU A 30 8.66 -24.76 -3.11
CA LEU A 30 7.69 -23.72 -2.77
C LEU A 30 7.36 -22.85 -3.99
N ALA A 31 8.34 -22.47 -4.80
CA ALA A 31 8.13 -21.68 -6.01
C ALA A 31 7.11 -22.31 -6.97
N ARG A 32 7.00 -23.65 -7.02
CA ARG A 32 5.96 -24.34 -7.81
C ARG A 32 4.56 -24.16 -7.23
N VAL A 33 4.43 -24.09 -5.91
CA VAL A 33 3.16 -23.85 -5.20
C VAL A 33 2.71 -22.39 -5.39
N TYR A 34 3.65 -21.43 -5.38
CA TYR A 34 3.35 -20.05 -5.73
C TYR A 34 2.97 -19.91 -7.21
N ALA A 35 3.72 -20.54 -8.11
CA ALA A 35 3.43 -20.51 -9.54
C ALA A 35 2.06 -21.13 -9.90
N SER A 36 1.57 -22.12 -9.13
CA SER A 36 0.23 -22.69 -9.33
C SER A 36 -0.89 -21.72 -8.95
N GLY A 37 -0.60 -20.70 -8.13
CA GLY A 37 -1.57 -19.76 -7.57
C GLY A 37 -2.29 -20.27 -6.32
N GLU A 38 -1.89 -21.41 -5.77
CA GLU A 38 -2.51 -21.98 -4.57
C GLU A 38 -2.36 -21.06 -3.35
N VAL A 39 -1.20 -20.43 -3.16
CA VAL A 39 -0.97 -19.50 -2.05
C VAL A 39 -1.80 -18.22 -2.19
N HIS A 40 -1.92 -17.68 -3.41
CA HIS A 40 -2.83 -16.56 -3.68
C HIS A 40 -4.26 -16.95 -3.34
N GLN A 41 -4.73 -18.11 -3.80
CA GLN A 41 -6.09 -18.56 -3.53
C GLN A 41 -6.35 -18.72 -2.03
N GLU A 42 -5.37 -19.26 -1.28
CA GLU A 42 -5.44 -19.34 0.18
C GLU A 42 -5.65 -17.96 0.82
N LEU A 43 -4.84 -16.97 0.45
CA LEU A 43 -4.98 -15.60 0.96
C LEU A 43 -6.36 -15.02 0.64
N MET A 44 -6.83 -15.19 -0.60
CA MET A 44 -8.13 -14.69 -1.05
C MET A 44 -9.27 -15.36 -0.27
N ASP A 45 -9.21 -16.67 -0.05
CA ASP A 45 -10.21 -17.40 0.72
C ASP A 45 -10.27 -16.91 2.17
N LYS A 46 -9.11 -16.61 2.78
CA LYS A 46 -9.03 -16.04 4.14
C LYS A 46 -9.63 -14.62 4.21
N LYS A 47 -9.32 -13.76 3.23
CA LYS A 47 -9.92 -12.42 3.10
C LYS A 47 -11.44 -12.51 2.98
N ILE A 48 -11.93 -13.35 2.07
CA ILE A 48 -13.37 -13.58 1.85
C ILE A 48 -14.04 -14.12 3.12
N ALA A 49 -13.43 -15.08 3.82
CA ALA A 49 -13.98 -15.62 5.06
C ALA A 49 -14.10 -14.54 6.16
N SER A 50 -13.06 -13.71 6.32
CA SER A 50 -13.10 -12.55 7.24
C SER A 50 -14.24 -11.60 6.87
N TRP A 51 -14.38 -11.23 5.61
CA TRP A 51 -15.41 -10.27 5.17
C TRP A 51 -16.82 -10.82 5.22
N GLU A 52 -17.04 -12.11 4.96
CA GLU A 52 -18.38 -12.69 5.14
C GLU A 52 -18.77 -12.72 6.63
N LYS A 53 -17.82 -12.94 7.56
CA LYS A 53 -18.07 -12.75 9.00
C LYS A 53 -18.42 -11.29 9.33
N GLN A 54 -17.70 -10.33 8.78
CA GLN A 54 -18.00 -8.90 8.97
C GLN A 54 -19.38 -8.53 8.40
N LYS A 55 -19.72 -9.05 7.21
CA LYS A 55 -21.03 -8.86 6.59
C LYS A 55 -22.17 -9.42 7.45
N LEU A 56 -22.01 -10.63 7.97
CA LEU A 56 -23.02 -11.27 8.85
C LEU A 56 -23.20 -10.51 10.17
N SER A 57 -22.14 -9.89 10.69
CA SER A 57 -22.21 -9.02 11.88
C SER A 57 -22.86 -7.66 11.62
N GLY A 58 -23.07 -7.31 10.35
CA GLY A 58 -23.54 -5.99 9.93
C GLY A 58 -22.41 -4.98 9.72
N ALA A 59 -21.17 -5.23 10.16
CA ALA A 59 -20.05 -4.28 10.07
C ALA A 59 -19.74 -3.77 8.64
N LEU A 60 -20.02 -4.54 7.58
CA LEU A 60 -19.86 -4.06 6.20
C LEU A 60 -21.01 -3.16 5.70
N ASP A 61 -22.04 -2.90 6.50
CA ASP A 61 -23.05 -1.89 6.19
C ASP A 61 -22.52 -0.50 6.51
N SER A 62 -21.96 0.17 5.50
CA SER A 62 -21.35 1.49 5.69
C SER A 62 -22.33 2.58 6.18
N THR A 63 -23.66 2.37 6.08
CA THR A 63 -24.66 3.36 6.51
C THR A 63 -24.75 3.53 8.03
N GLN A 64 -24.23 2.55 8.79
CA GLN A 64 -24.17 2.62 10.25
C GLN A 64 -23.11 3.60 10.75
N TYR A 65 -22.03 3.78 9.98
CA TYR A 65 -20.95 4.72 10.31
C TYR A 65 -21.34 6.12 9.84
N LYS A 66 -21.88 6.94 10.74
CA LYS A 66 -22.29 8.30 10.37
C LYS A 66 -21.06 9.15 10.07
N SER A 67 -21.05 9.85 8.93
CA SER A 67 -20.02 10.84 8.62
C SER A 67 -19.91 11.90 9.72
N LYS A 68 -18.69 12.39 9.93
CA LYS A 68 -18.34 13.32 11.02
C LYS A 68 -17.53 14.51 10.50
N PRO A 69 -18.16 15.40 9.70
CA PRO A 69 -17.54 16.67 9.34
C PRO A 69 -17.22 17.44 10.61
N THR A 70 -15.93 17.59 10.91
CA THR A 70 -15.52 18.44 12.03
C THR A 70 -15.29 19.87 11.54
N SER A 71 -15.53 20.82 12.44
CA SER A 71 -15.14 22.21 12.22
C SER A 71 -13.68 22.47 12.60
N ALA A 72 -13.06 21.57 13.37
CA ALA A 72 -11.69 21.64 13.85
C ALA A 72 -11.17 20.23 14.20
N ALA A 73 -9.85 20.07 14.09
CA ALA A 73 -9.18 18.80 14.40
C ALA A 73 -9.43 18.32 15.83
N VAL A 74 -9.72 17.02 15.96
CA VAL A 74 -9.77 16.31 17.24
C VAL A 74 -8.35 15.84 17.54
N ARG A 75 -7.74 16.49 18.53
CA ARG A 75 -6.35 16.24 18.90
C ARG A 75 -6.19 14.88 19.56
N CYS A 76 -5.12 14.19 19.22
CA CYS A 76 -4.67 13.02 19.95
C CYS A 76 -4.18 13.44 21.34
N LYS A 77 -4.91 13.05 22.39
CA LYS A 77 -4.57 13.38 23.78
C LYS A 77 -4.62 12.13 24.62
N ASN A 78 -3.56 11.91 25.40
CA ASN A 78 -3.42 10.73 26.27
C ASN A 78 -3.65 9.41 25.52
N GLY A 79 -3.12 9.31 24.30
CA GLY A 79 -3.20 8.10 23.47
C GLY A 79 -4.52 7.89 22.72
N THR A 80 -5.48 8.83 22.78
CA THR A 80 -6.77 8.70 22.10
C THR A 80 -7.25 9.99 21.44
N ALA A 81 -8.03 9.85 20.38
CA ALA A 81 -8.81 10.90 19.73
C ALA A 81 -10.30 10.56 19.90
N GLN A 82 -10.96 11.25 20.84
CA GLN A 82 -12.40 11.09 21.10
C GLN A 82 -13.20 11.98 20.16
N VAL A 83 -13.60 11.45 19.00
CA VAL A 83 -14.36 12.19 17.99
C VAL A 83 -15.78 12.46 18.47
N ILE A 84 -16.37 11.50 19.17
CA ILE A 84 -17.61 11.68 19.93
C ILE A 84 -17.31 11.38 21.39
N PRO A 85 -17.33 12.39 22.28
CA PRO A 85 -17.06 12.18 23.70
C PRO A 85 -17.93 11.09 24.32
N GLY A 86 -17.30 10.09 24.94
CA GLY A 86 -17.98 8.99 25.62
C GLY A 86 -18.47 7.85 24.70
N ASP A 87 -18.23 7.92 23.39
CA ASP A 87 -18.55 6.83 22.46
C ASP A 87 -17.28 6.03 22.11
N PRO A 88 -17.17 4.77 22.57
CA PRO A 88 -16.02 3.92 22.28
C PRO A 88 -15.80 3.68 20.78
N LEU A 89 -16.85 3.58 19.98
CA LEU A 89 -16.74 3.30 18.53
C LEU A 89 -16.29 4.52 17.72
N ASN A 90 -16.28 5.70 18.35
CA ASN A 90 -15.78 6.96 17.83
C ASN A 90 -14.62 7.50 18.69
N THR A 91 -13.95 6.62 19.43
CA THR A 91 -12.73 6.91 20.18
C THR A 91 -11.60 6.08 19.61
N PHE A 92 -10.65 6.74 18.96
CA PHE A 92 -9.57 6.08 18.21
C PHE A 92 -8.27 6.14 18.98
N ARG A 93 -7.54 5.02 19.11
CA ARG A 93 -6.18 5.04 19.66
C ARG A 93 -5.26 5.77 18.69
N CYS A 94 -4.37 6.60 19.22
CA CYS A 94 -3.48 7.39 18.38
C CYS A 94 -2.20 7.76 19.12
N ASN A 95 -1.18 8.13 18.36
CA ASN A 95 0.02 8.80 18.85
C ASN A 95 0.54 9.76 17.78
N ASN A 96 0.77 11.01 18.15
CA ASN A 96 1.27 12.06 17.25
C ASN A 96 0.51 12.22 15.93
N VAL A 97 -0.75 11.82 15.86
CA VAL A 97 -1.60 11.93 14.66
C VAL A 97 -2.98 12.39 15.10
N ASP A 98 -3.42 13.53 14.60
CA ASP A 98 -4.71 14.12 14.90
C ASP A 98 -5.75 13.74 13.85
N PHE A 99 -7.00 13.60 14.30
CA PHE A 99 -8.15 13.39 13.44
C PHE A 99 -8.69 14.72 12.91
N TYR A 100 -9.09 14.76 11.64
CA TYR A 100 -9.67 15.93 11.01
C TYR A 100 -11.06 15.67 10.46
N ASP A 101 -11.28 14.57 9.75
CA ASP A 101 -12.60 14.30 9.17
C ASP A 101 -12.82 12.81 8.93
N PHE A 102 -14.08 12.42 8.81
CA PHE A 102 -14.52 11.10 8.39
C PHE A 102 -15.78 11.21 7.54
N VAL A 103 -15.76 10.57 6.36
CA VAL A 103 -16.93 10.41 5.50
C VAL A 103 -17.12 8.94 5.18
N SER A 104 -18.33 8.43 5.42
CA SER A 104 -18.67 7.03 5.20
C SER A 104 -18.70 6.66 3.72
N HIS A 105 -18.56 5.38 3.40
CA HIS A 105 -18.69 4.93 2.00
C HIS A 105 -20.05 5.25 1.40
N ALA A 106 -21.12 5.11 2.20
CA ALA A 106 -22.48 5.46 1.81
C ALA A 106 -22.62 6.96 1.50
N ASP A 107 -22.05 7.84 2.33
CA ASP A 107 -22.10 9.29 2.10
C ASP A 107 -21.17 9.76 0.97
N LEU A 108 -20.15 8.95 0.64
CA LEU A 108 -19.36 9.07 -0.60
C LEU A 108 -20.08 8.49 -1.84
N GLY A 109 -21.34 8.09 -1.68
CA GLY A 109 -22.23 7.71 -2.76
C GLY A 109 -22.16 6.24 -3.16
N SER A 110 -21.37 5.38 -2.50
CA SER A 110 -21.33 3.93 -2.77
C SER A 110 -22.59 3.23 -2.32
N GLN A 111 -23.07 2.28 -3.13
CA GLN A 111 -24.20 1.43 -2.79
C GLN A 111 -23.76 0.13 -2.10
N THR A 112 -22.49 -0.25 -2.25
CA THR A 112 -21.95 -1.51 -1.71
C THR A 112 -21.23 -1.30 -0.39
N GLY A 113 -20.68 -0.11 -0.15
CA GLY A 113 -20.10 0.28 1.13
C GLY A 113 -18.73 -0.31 1.45
N ARG A 114 -17.94 -0.73 0.45
CA ARG A 114 -16.66 -1.42 0.67
C ARG A 114 -15.49 -0.73 -0.03
N GLY A 115 -14.48 -0.33 0.73
CA GLY A 115 -13.33 0.44 0.25
C GLY A 115 -12.09 -0.38 -0.06
N ALA A 116 -11.21 0.21 -0.87
CA ALA A 116 -9.94 -0.38 -1.30
C ALA A 116 -8.85 0.70 -1.37
N SER A 117 -8.07 0.72 -2.45
CA SER A 117 -7.03 1.71 -2.73
C SER A 117 -7.50 3.17 -2.63
N SER A 118 -6.54 4.08 -2.58
CA SER A 118 -6.79 5.51 -2.64
C SER A 118 -5.60 6.24 -3.23
N TRP A 119 -5.84 7.39 -3.84
CA TRP A 119 -4.77 8.26 -4.34
C TRP A 119 -5.19 9.72 -4.29
N GLY A 120 -4.28 10.63 -4.65
CA GLY A 120 -4.58 12.05 -4.69
C GLY A 120 -3.83 12.83 -5.76
N TRP A 121 -4.27 14.06 -5.96
CA TRP A 121 -3.72 15.03 -6.90
C TRP A 121 -3.86 16.44 -6.32
N THR A 122 -2.77 17.20 -6.36
CA THR A 122 -2.80 18.63 -6.06
C THR A 122 -2.90 19.42 -7.36
N SER A 123 -3.93 20.25 -7.49
CA SER A 123 -4.11 21.11 -8.66
C SER A 123 -3.05 22.22 -8.73
N PRO A 124 -2.86 22.85 -9.90
CA PRO A 124 -1.91 23.96 -10.05
C PRO A 124 -2.16 25.16 -9.11
N ASN A 125 -3.41 25.36 -8.65
CA ASN A 125 -3.76 26.38 -7.67
C ASN A 125 -3.71 25.92 -6.20
N GLY A 126 -3.18 24.71 -5.93
CA GLY A 126 -2.93 24.21 -4.59
C GLY A 126 -4.11 23.55 -3.88
N ARG A 127 -5.22 23.26 -4.58
CA ARG A 127 -6.32 22.46 -4.02
C ARG A 127 -5.96 20.98 -4.04
N GLU A 128 -6.38 20.24 -3.03
CA GLU A 128 -5.97 18.85 -2.81
C GLU A 128 -7.17 17.92 -3.02
N PHE A 129 -7.11 17.08 -4.05
CA PHE A 129 -8.18 16.17 -4.43
C PHE A 129 -7.77 14.73 -4.19
N VAL A 130 -8.72 13.91 -3.77
CA VAL A 130 -8.52 12.48 -3.57
C VAL A 130 -9.49 11.66 -4.38
N VAL A 131 -9.04 10.44 -4.68
CA VAL A 131 -9.85 9.38 -5.26
C VAL A 131 -9.88 8.23 -4.27
N ILE A 132 -11.09 7.79 -3.94
CA ILE A 132 -11.37 6.79 -2.91
C ILE A 132 -11.98 5.58 -3.62
N ALA A 133 -11.23 4.48 -3.72
CA ALA A 133 -11.73 3.28 -4.37
C ALA A 133 -12.80 2.61 -3.50
N GLN A 134 -13.88 2.19 -4.16
CA GLN A 134 -15.01 1.47 -3.59
C GLN A 134 -15.36 0.30 -4.53
N ALA A 135 -16.09 -0.71 -4.04
CA ALA A 135 -16.34 -1.91 -4.85
C ALA A 135 -17.05 -1.60 -6.18
N ASP A 136 -17.97 -0.65 -6.14
CA ASP A 136 -18.80 -0.16 -7.24
C ASP A 136 -18.24 1.10 -7.93
N GLY A 137 -16.96 1.42 -7.75
CA GLY A 137 -16.30 2.50 -8.50
C GLY A 137 -15.33 3.33 -7.67
N ALA A 138 -15.22 4.61 -7.98
CA ALA A 138 -14.31 5.53 -7.31
C ALA A 138 -15.03 6.84 -6.96
N ALA A 139 -15.03 7.20 -5.67
CA ALA A 139 -15.49 8.51 -5.23
C ALA A 139 -14.38 9.55 -5.38
N PHE A 140 -14.76 10.77 -5.73
CA PHE A 140 -13.90 11.93 -5.80
C PHE A 140 -14.26 12.88 -4.68
N ALA A 141 -13.26 13.38 -3.97
CA ALA A 141 -13.44 14.37 -2.92
C ALA A 141 -12.29 15.39 -2.92
N GLU A 142 -12.52 16.54 -2.29
CA GLU A 142 -11.49 17.52 -1.98
C GLU A 142 -11.19 17.50 -0.49
N ILE A 143 -9.91 17.49 -0.12
CA ILE A 143 -9.48 17.82 1.24
C ILE A 143 -9.26 19.33 1.26
N THR A 144 -10.14 20.04 1.95
CA THR A 144 -10.04 21.51 2.06
C THR A 144 -8.82 21.91 2.89
N SER A 145 -8.45 23.19 2.87
CA SER A 145 -7.37 23.73 3.70
C SER A 145 -7.59 23.55 5.22
N LYS A 146 -8.83 23.26 5.65
CA LYS A 146 -9.18 22.94 7.03
C LYS A 146 -9.13 21.45 7.35
N GLY A 147 -8.82 20.60 6.38
CA GLY A 147 -8.79 19.13 6.51
C GLY A 147 -10.16 18.48 6.37
N GLN A 148 -11.17 19.20 5.88
CA GLN A 148 -12.52 18.65 5.66
C GLN A 148 -12.57 17.90 4.33
N LEU A 149 -13.20 16.73 4.31
CA LEU A 149 -13.36 15.88 3.13
C LEU A 149 -14.70 16.15 2.45
N VAL A 150 -14.67 16.85 1.31
CA VAL A 150 -15.87 17.30 0.60
C VAL A 150 -16.10 16.42 -0.62
N TYR A 151 -17.19 15.66 -0.64
CA TYR A 151 -17.58 14.81 -1.76
C TYR A 151 -17.93 15.64 -3.01
N LEU A 152 -17.37 15.25 -4.15
CA LEU A 152 -17.53 15.93 -5.44
C LEU A 152 -18.30 15.07 -6.45
N GLY A 153 -18.36 13.77 -6.26
CA GLY A 153 -18.96 12.88 -7.24
C GLY A 153 -18.22 11.57 -7.35
N ARG A 154 -18.57 10.76 -8.33
CA ARG A 154 -18.00 9.42 -8.48
C ARG A 154 -17.93 8.99 -9.94
N LEU A 155 -16.98 8.10 -10.21
CA LEU A 155 -16.86 7.35 -11.44
C LEU A 155 -17.26 5.89 -11.15
N PRO A 156 -18.35 5.37 -11.74
CA PRO A 156 -18.69 3.95 -11.64
C PRO A 156 -17.62 3.06 -12.28
N GLN A 157 -17.63 1.77 -11.94
CA GLN A 157 -16.83 0.77 -12.65
C GLN A 157 -17.24 0.68 -14.13
N SER A 158 -16.39 0.06 -14.95
CA SER A 158 -16.69 -0.16 -16.36
C SER A 158 -18.04 -0.89 -16.54
N PRO A 159 -18.87 -0.52 -17.55
CA PRO A 159 -20.26 -0.98 -17.64
C PRO A 159 -20.46 -2.51 -17.72
N GLU A 160 -19.47 -3.25 -18.21
CA GLU A 160 -19.53 -4.71 -18.32
C GLU A 160 -18.94 -5.46 -17.11
N ALA A 161 -18.47 -4.72 -16.10
CA ALA A 161 -17.79 -5.26 -14.94
C ALA A 161 -18.70 -5.27 -13.70
N GLU A 162 -18.69 -6.40 -12.98
CA GLU A 162 -19.33 -6.50 -11.67
C GLU A 162 -18.52 -5.74 -10.61
N PRO A 163 -19.15 -5.29 -9.50
CA PRO A 163 -18.45 -4.69 -8.38
C PRO A 163 -17.33 -5.60 -7.84
N SER A 164 -16.18 -5.01 -7.54
CA SER A 164 -15.03 -5.70 -6.94
C SER A 164 -14.34 -4.79 -5.96
N ILE A 165 -14.14 -5.29 -4.74
CA ILE A 165 -13.38 -4.63 -3.68
C ILE A 165 -11.88 -4.60 -3.95
N TRP A 166 -11.39 -5.29 -4.97
CA TRP A 166 -10.01 -5.14 -5.43
C TRP A 166 -9.98 -4.15 -6.57
N ARG A 167 -9.74 -2.89 -6.19
CA ARG A 167 -9.64 -1.74 -7.10
C ARG A 167 -8.47 -0.89 -6.69
N GLU A 168 -7.49 -0.80 -7.58
CA GLU A 168 -6.23 -0.10 -7.34
C GLU A 168 -6.12 1.15 -8.22
N ILE A 169 -5.58 2.20 -7.62
CA ILE A 169 -5.55 3.54 -8.19
C ILE A 169 -4.14 4.10 -8.07
N ARG A 170 -3.65 4.72 -9.15
CA ARG A 170 -2.42 5.53 -9.12
C ARG A 170 -2.58 6.81 -9.95
N GLY A 171 -1.88 7.85 -9.53
CA GLY A 171 -1.83 9.12 -10.24
C GLY A 171 -0.76 9.14 -11.32
N TYR A 172 -1.03 9.88 -12.39
CA TYR A 172 -0.09 10.21 -13.45
C TYR A 172 -0.35 11.64 -13.90
N LYS A 173 0.50 12.59 -13.52
CA LYS A 173 0.26 14.03 -13.72
C LYS A 173 -1.08 14.46 -13.10
N ASN A 174 -2.01 14.99 -13.90
CA ASN A 174 -3.40 15.31 -13.52
C ASN A 174 -4.40 14.18 -13.81
N PHE A 175 -3.93 13.02 -14.27
CA PHE A 175 -4.78 11.87 -14.51
C PHE A 175 -4.74 10.90 -13.33
N ILE A 176 -5.82 10.16 -13.15
CA ILE A 176 -5.85 8.96 -12.33
C ILE A 176 -6.03 7.75 -13.24
N VAL A 177 -5.28 6.68 -12.95
CA VAL A 177 -5.32 5.39 -13.65
C VAL A 177 -5.91 4.37 -12.70
N ILE A 178 -6.97 3.69 -13.12
CA ILE A 178 -7.77 2.79 -12.27
C ILE A 178 -7.79 1.39 -12.87
N GLY A 179 -7.25 0.42 -12.13
CA GLY A 179 -7.36 -1.01 -12.40
C GLY A 179 -8.30 -1.69 -11.40
N SER A 180 -8.77 -2.89 -11.74
CA SER A 180 -9.55 -3.72 -10.83
C SER A 180 -9.47 -5.19 -11.22
N GLU A 181 -9.63 -6.07 -10.23
CA GLU A 181 -9.78 -7.50 -10.47
C GLU A 181 -11.17 -7.91 -11.01
N ALA A 182 -12.09 -6.95 -11.17
CA ALA A 182 -13.34 -7.23 -11.84
C ALA A 182 -13.08 -7.65 -13.30
N VAL A 183 -13.63 -8.80 -13.69
CA VAL A 183 -13.57 -9.29 -15.07
C VAL A 183 -14.25 -8.27 -15.99
N LYS A 184 -13.65 -8.02 -17.17
CA LYS A 184 -14.06 -6.98 -18.15
C LYS A 184 -13.97 -5.52 -17.66
N HIS A 185 -13.26 -5.25 -16.57
CA HIS A 185 -13.06 -3.88 -16.11
C HIS A 185 -12.19 -3.04 -17.05
N GLY A 186 -11.09 -3.59 -17.56
CA GLY A 186 -10.04 -2.84 -18.24
C GLY A 186 -9.31 -1.89 -17.30
N VAL A 187 -8.67 -0.86 -17.87
CA VAL A 187 -8.00 0.23 -17.17
C VAL A 187 -8.65 1.55 -17.59
N GLN A 188 -9.23 2.25 -16.61
CA GLN A 188 -9.85 3.56 -16.82
C GLN A 188 -8.83 4.67 -16.57
N ILE A 189 -8.81 5.69 -17.43
CA ILE A 189 -7.99 6.89 -17.26
C ILE A 189 -8.90 8.11 -17.16
N PHE A 190 -8.88 8.80 -16.03
CA PHE A 190 -9.73 9.95 -15.76
C PHE A 190 -8.91 11.22 -15.52
N ASP A 191 -9.32 12.35 -16.09
CA ASP A 191 -8.69 13.66 -15.86
C ASP A 191 -9.26 14.34 -14.61
N MET A 192 -8.45 14.43 -13.54
CA MET A 192 -8.84 15.05 -12.27
C MET A 192 -9.12 16.54 -12.40
N SER A 193 -8.65 17.22 -13.45
CA SER A 193 -8.95 18.65 -13.66
C SER A 193 -10.44 18.92 -13.89
N LYS A 194 -11.22 17.90 -14.29
CA LYS A 194 -12.68 17.99 -14.40
C LYS A 194 -13.34 18.35 -13.06
N LEU A 195 -12.74 17.93 -11.94
CA LEU A 195 -13.24 18.19 -10.58
C LEU A 195 -13.18 19.67 -10.21
N LEU A 196 -12.32 20.47 -10.86
CA LEU A 196 -12.20 21.90 -10.59
C LEU A 196 -13.49 22.69 -10.89
N LYS A 197 -14.35 22.15 -11.74
CA LYS A 197 -15.61 22.77 -12.19
C LYS A 197 -16.85 22.20 -11.49
N VAL A 198 -16.68 21.19 -10.65
CA VAL A 198 -17.80 20.55 -9.95
C VAL A 198 -18.34 21.48 -8.87
N ASN A 199 -19.66 21.63 -8.85
CA ASN A 199 -20.37 22.27 -7.75
C ASN A 199 -20.54 21.27 -6.60
N VAL A 200 -19.96 21.56 -5.44
CA VAL A 200 -20.01 20.68 -4.26
C VAL A 200 -21.44 20.44 -3.74
N GLN A 201 -22.38 21.35 -4.00
CA GLN A 201 -23.80 21.14 -3.65
C GLN A 201 -24.53 20.20 -4.63
N SER A 202 -23.92 19.85 -5.75
CA SER A 202 -24.47 18.93 -6.75
C SER A 202 -23.38 17.97 -7.24
N PRO A 203 -22.97 16.99 -6.41
CA PRO A 203 -21.98 15.99 -6.80
C PRO A 203 -22.34 15.27 -8.12
N VAL A 204 -21.33 14.94 -8.92
CA VAL A 204 -21.53 14.41 -10.28
C VAL A 204 -21.32 12.90 -10.32
N VAL A 205 -22.24 12.15 -10.93
CA VAL A 205 -21.95 10.77 -11.36
C VAL A 205 -21.41 10.83 -12.78
N PHE A 206 -20.10 10.64 -12.93
CA PHE A 206 -19.41 10.66 -14.22
C PHE A 206 -19.76 9.40 -15.04
N SER A 207 -19.80 9.55 -16.36
CA SER A 207 -19.96 8.42 -17.27
C SER A 207 -18.67 7.59 -17.33
N ALA A 208 -18.76 6.30 -17.00
CA ALA A 208 -17.68 5.32 -17.18
C ALA A 208 -17.32 5.02 -18.65
N VAL A 209 -17.84 5.81 -19.60
CA VAL A 209 -17.56 5.73 -21.04
C VAL A 209 -17.21 7.11 -21.59
N ASN A 210 -18.10 8.08 -21.41
CA ASN A 210 -17.97 9.39 -22.08
C ASN A 210 -17.09 10.38 -21.30
N ASP A 211 -16.94 10.19 -19.98
CA ASP A 211 -16.12 11.08 -19.15
C ASP A 211 -14.72 10.54 -18.89
N LEU A 212 -14.35 9.40 -19.45
CA LEU A 212 -12.97 8.94 -19.43
C LEU A 212 -12.12 9.77 -20.41
N THR A 213 -10.88 10.02 -20.03
CA THR A 213 -9.86 10.52 -20.96
C THR A 213 -9.46 9.42 -21.92
N GLY A 214 -9.26 8.21 -21.39
CA GLY A 214 -8.91 7.02 -22.15
C GLY A 214 -9.34 5.75 -21.43
N PHE A 215 -9.39 4.68 -22.19
CA PHE A 215 -9.73 3.34 -21.72
C PHE A 215 -8.82 2.35 -22.43
N TRP A 216 -8.19 1.46 -21.67
CA TRP A 216 -7.33 0.40 -22.21
C TRP A 216 -7.83 -0.96 -21.75
N ASN A 217 -7.91 -1.94 -22.67
CA ASN A 217 -8.52 -3.23 -22.36
C ASN A 217 -7.80 -4.42 -23.01
N ASP A 218 -6.48 -4.33 -23.23
CA ASP A 218 -5.68 -5.47 -23.73
C ASP A 218 -5.25 -6.42 -22.60
N LEU A 219 -6.00 -6.45 -21.49
CA LEU A 219 -5.81 -7.40 -20.39
C LEU A 219 -6.42 -8.76 -20.75
N PRO A 220 -5.83 -9.90 -20.35
CA PRO A 220 -6.29 -11.23 -20.79
C PRO A 220 -7.78 -11.52 -20.58
N VAL A 221 -8.36 -11.07 -19.45
CA VAL A 221 -9.81 -11.11 -19.19
C VAL A 221 -10.36 -9.75 -18.73
N GLY A 222 -9.68 -8.67 -19.12
CA GLY A 222 -10.08 -7.32 -18.71
C GLY A 222 -9.85 -7.02 -17.22
N ARG A 223 -8.93 -7.69 -16.53
CA ARG A 223 -8.67 -7.45 -15.09
C ARG A 223 -7.19 -7.42 -14.74
N THR A 224 -6.87 -6.66 -13.70
CA THR A 224 -5.52 -6.51 -13.15
C THR A 224 -5.62 -6.39 -11.64
N HIS A 225 -4.67 -6.95 -10.89
CA HIS A 225 -4.65 -6.81 -9.43
C HIS A 225 -4.38 -5.35 -9.06
N ASN A 226 -3.32 -4.80 -9.63
CA ASN A 226 -2.87 -3.44 -9.37
C ASN A 226 -2.45 -2.74 -10.68
N VAL A 227 -2.31 -1.43 -10.62
CA VAL A 227 -1.70 -0.59 -11.65
C VAL A 227 -0.61 0.24 -10.99
N VAL A 228 0.59 0.26 -11.55
CA VAL A 228 1.72 1.05 -11.03
C VAL A 228 2.22 2.03 -12.09
N ILE A 229 2.84 3.14 -11.69
CA ILE A 229 3.18 4.25 -12.60
C ILE A 229 4.66 4.56 -12.54
N ASN A 230 5.30 4.63 -13.71
CA ASN A 230 6.57 5.33 -13.87
C ASN A 230 6.30 6.64 -14.61
N GLU A 231 6.09 7.71 -13.85
CA GLU A 231 5.70 9.01 -14.42
C GLU A 231 6.80 9.62 -15.29
N GLU A 232 8.07 9.41 -14.93
CA GLU A 232 9.24 9.91 -15.69
C GLU A 232 9.29 9.30 -17.09
N LYS A 233 9.01 8.00 -17.20
CA LYS A 233 8.98 7.27 -18.48
C LYS A 233 7.59 7.23 -19.12
N GLN A 234 6.60 7.82 -18.47
CA GLN A 234 5.24 8.01 -18.98
C GLN A 234 4.53 6.71 -19.35
N TYR A 235 4.60 5.70 -18.47
CA TYR A 235 3.85 4.45 -18.64
C TYR A 235 3.22 3.98 -17.32
N ALA A 236 2.17 3.18 -17.45
CA ALA A 236 1.62 2.35 -16.38
C ALA A 236 2.07 0.89 -16.56
N VAL A 237 1.97 0.12 -15.48
CA VAL A 237 2.13 -1.33 -15.50
C VAL A 237 0.93 -1.96 -14.82
N ALA A 238 0.22 -2.82 -15.53
CA ALA A 238 -0.74 -3.72 -14.93
C ALA A 238 0.02 -4.95 -14.38
N VAL A 239 -0.25 -5.31 -13.13
CA VAL A 239 0.40 -6.44 -12.44
C VAL A 239 -0.67 -7.40 -11.90
N GLY A 240 -0.32 -8.68 -11.81
CA GLY A 240 -1.24 -9.72 -11.33
C GLY A 240 -2.41 -9.97 -12.28
N ALA A 241 -2.28 -9.59 -13.56
CA ALA A 241 -3.33 -9.75 -14.56
C ALA A 241 -3.58 -11.23 -14.85
N GLN A 242 -4.67 -11.76 -14.33
CA GLN A 242 -5.07 -13.16 -14.50
C GLN A 242 -5.58 -13.43 -15.93
N PRO A 243 -5.45 -14.66 -16.45
CA PRO A 243 -4.91 -15.84 -15.77
C PRO A 243 -3.38 -15.95 -15.82
N ARG A 244 -2.79 -16.70 -14.86
CA ARG A 244 -1.34 -17.00 -14.77
C ARG A 244 -0.78 -17.77 -15.98
N ASN A 245 -1.62 -18.37 -16.81
CA ASN A 245 -1.22 -19.06 -18.04
C ASN A 245 -1.35 -18.19 -19.32
N SER A 246 -1.65 -16.90 -19.17
CA SER A 246 -1.61 -15.94 -20.28
C SER A 246 -0.18 -15.75 -20.79
N SER A 247 -0.01 -15.12 -21.96
CA SER A 247 1.31 -14.84 -22.55
C SER A 247 2.22 -14.02 -21.63
N CYS A 248 1.65 -13.19 -20.75
CA CYS A 248 2.39 -12.38 -19.78
C CYS A 248 2.45 -13.01 -18.38
N ALA A 249 1.89 -14.22 -18.20
CA ALA A 249 1.96 -15.03 -16.98
C ALA A 249 1.56 -14.31 -15.67
N SER A 250 0.64 -13.34 -15.76
CA SER A 250 0.31 -12.42 -14.64
C SER A 250 1.47 -11.57 -14.10
N GLY A 251 2.55 -11.45 -14.88
CA GLY A 251 3.66 -10.55 -14.60
C GLY A 251 3.37 -9.10 -14.97
N LEU A 252 4.41 -8.36 -15.34
CA LEU A 252 4.32 -6.93 -15.66
C LEU A 252 3.77 -6.72 -17.07
N ILE A 253 2.63 -6.06 -17.26
CA ILE A 253 2.10 -5.65 -18.57
C ILE A 253 2.19 -4.14 -18.73
N PHE A 254 2.97 -3.65 -19.70
CA PHE A 254 3.29 -2.24 -19.83
C PHE A 254 2.28 -1.50 -20.73
N ILE A 255 1.83 -0.34 -20.27
CA ILE A 255 0.80 0.50 -20.91
C ILE A 255 1.38 1.91 -21.15
N ASP A 256 1.49 2.33 -22.40
CA ASP A 256 1.94 3.68 -22.78
C ASP A 256 0.93 4.74 -22.33
N LEU A 257 1.43 5.76 -21.61
CA LEU A 257 0.67 6.92 -21.16
C LEU A 257 1.19 8.24 -21.75
N LYS A 258 1.99 8.20 -22.82
CA LYS A 258 2.38 9.43 -23.56
C LYS A 258 1.17 10.16 -24.14
N ASP A 259 0.22 9.41 -24.68
CA ASP A 259 -1.10 9.90 -25.07
C ASP A 259 -2.18 9.17 -24.23
N PRO A 260 -2.59 9.73 -23.07
CA PRO A 260 -3.59 9.12 -22.20
C PRO A 260 -4.95 8.89 -22.84
N LYS A 261 -5.24 9.53 -23.99
CA LYS A 261 -6.47 9.31 -24.75
C LYS A 261 -6.45 8.00 -25.53
N ASN A 262 -5.26 7.58 -25.97
CA ASN A 262 -5.06 6.40 -26.79
C ASN A 262 -3.93 5.52 -26.20
N PRO A 263 -4.10 4.97 -24.98
CA PRO A 263 -3.12 4.10 -24.35
C PRO A 263 -2.87 2.84 -25.18
N LYS A 264 -1.64 2.34 -25.18
CA LYS A 264 -1.21 1.18 -25.99
C LYS A 264 -0.33 0.23 -25.19
N THR A 265 -0.37 -1.05 -25.55
CA THR A 265 0.53 -2.05 -24.98
C THR A 265 1.97 -1.84 -25.47
N LEU A 266 2.95 -1.86 -24.55
CA LEU A 266 4.39 -1.72 -24.85
C LEU A 266 5.15 -3.06 -24.79
N GLY A 267 4.51 -4.13 -24.30
CA GLY A 267 5.12 -5.44 -24.06
C GLY A 267 4.81 -5.94 -22.65
N CYS A 268 5.48 -7.02 -22.24
CA CYS A 268 5.37 -7.52 -20.87
C CYS A 268 6.62 -8.24 -20.37
N ALA A 269 6.74 -8.36 -19.04
CA ALA A 269 7.75 -9.17 -18.36
C ALA A 269 7.09 -10.37 -17.68
N ALA A 270 7.13 -11.52 -18.34
CA ALA A 270 6.52 -12.77 -17.86
C ALA A 270 7.48 -13.65 -17.05
N GLY A 271 8.76 -13.29 -16.98
CA GLY A 271 9.85 -14.20 -16.60
C GLY A 271 9.73 -14.83 -15.22
N ASP A 272 9.11 -14.13 -14.26
CA ASP A 272 8.90 -14.63 -12.90
C ASP A 272 7.47 -15.12 -12.63
N GLY A 273 6.59 -15.02 -13.62
CA GLY A 273 5.17 -15.24 -13.42
C GLY A 273 4.49 -14.08 -12.70
N TYR A 274 3.67 -14.40 -11.69
CA TYR A 274 2.79 -13.43 -11.03
C TYR A 274 3.57 -12.38 -10.26
N VAL A 275 3.23 -11.11 -10.50
CA VAL A 275 3.71 -9.96 -9.74
C VAL A 275 2.52 -9.36 -9.00
N HIS A 276 2.60 -9.25 -7.67
CA HIS A 276 1.50 -8.73 -6.87
C HIS A 276 1.45 -7.19 -6.90
N ASP A 277 2.55 -6.55 -6.51
CA ASP A 277 2.79 -5.11 -6.63
C ASP A 277 4.20 -4.88 -7.20
N ALA A 278 4.47 -3.66 -7.67
CA ALA A 278 5.79 -3.27 -8.12
C ALA A 278 6.03 -1.76 -7.97
N GLN A 279 7.31 -1.39 -7.89
CA GLN A 279 7.73 0.00 -8.03
C GLN A 279 8.73 0.13 -9.19
N CYS A 280 8.33 0.84 -10.25
CA CYS A 280 9.17 1.04 -11.43
C CYS A 280 9.75 2.46 -11.47
N LEU A 281 11.07 2.58 -11.51
CA LEU A 281 11.80 3.84 -11.43
C LEU A 281 12.98 3.86 -12.41
N VAL A 282 13.39 5.04 -12.83
CA VAL A 282 14.70 5.21 -13.47
C VAL A 282 15.77 5.11 -12.39
N TYR A 283 16.60 4.08 -12.48
CA TYR A 283 17.60 3.77 -11.48
C TYR A 283 18.72 4.79 -11.48
N ARG A 284 19.01 5.35 -10.30
CA ARG A 284 20.15 6.26 -10.08
C ARG A 284 20.90 5.94 -8.79
N GLY A 285 20.79 4.70 -8.31
CA GLY A 285 21.50 4.23 -7.13
C GLY A 285 22.98 3.90 -7.38
N PRO A 286 23.68 3.33 -6.38
CA PRO A 286 25.13 3.12 -6.42
C PRO A 286 25.61 1.96 -7.30
N ASP A 287 24.71 1.08 -7.76
CA ASP A 287 25.04 0.02 -8.72
C ASP A 287 25.16 0.60 -10.14
N PHE A 288 26.29 1.23 -10.44
CA PHE A 288 26.49 2.01 -11.68
C PHE A 288 26.28 1.23 -12.98
N LYS A 289 26.31 -0.12 -12.95
CA LYS A 289 25.97 -0.96 -14.10
C LYS A 289 24.55 -0.71 -14.62
N TYR A 290 23.63 -0.34 -13.73
CA TYR A 290 22.22 -0.11 -14.04
C TYR A 290 21.83 1.37 -14.02
N PHE A 291 22.79 2.29 -13.86
CA PHE A 291 22.51 3.72 -13.80
C PHE A 291 21.81 4.22 -15.08
N GLY A 292 20.69 4.92 -14.92
CA GLY A 292 19.84 5.43 -16.00
C GLY A 292 18.91 4.39 -16.64
N ARG A 293 18.98 3.12 -16.22
CA ARG A 293 18.09 2.05 -16.69
C ARG A 293 16.72 2.13 -16.02
N ASP A 294 15.73 1.53 -16.65
CA ASP A 294 14.37 1.45 -16.12
C ASP A 294 14.22 0.17 -15.32
N ILE A 295 14.09 0.28 -14.00
CA ILE A 295 14.13 -0.83 -13.06
C ILE A 295 12.80 -0.95 -12.35
N CYS A 296 12.24 -2.15 -12.32
CA CYS A 296 11.07 -2.47 -11.50
C CYS A 296 11.49 -3.36 -10.33
N TYR A 297 11.12 -2.97 -9.12
CA TYR A 297 11.17 -3.80 -7.93
C TYR A 297 9.80 -4.47 -7.79
N GLY A 298 9.70 -5.77 -8.06
CA GLY A 298 8.48 -6.56 -7.97
C GLY A 298 8.40 -7.34 -6.66
N TYR A 299 7.19 -7.41 -6.12
CA TYR A 299 6.86 -8.12 -4.89
C TYR A 299 5.95 -9.29 -5.28
N ASN A 300 6.52 -10.50 -5.31
CA ASN A 300 6.02 -11.61 -6.13
C ASN A 300 5.56 -12.80 -5.29
N GLU A 301 4.89 -12.55 -4.16
CA GLU A 301 4.36 -13.56 -3.23
C GLU A 301 5.46 -14.36 -2.47
N ASP A 302 6.53 -14.80 -3.13
CA ASP A 302 7.62 -15.57 -2.52
C ASP A 302 8.96 -14.83 -2.49
N THR A 303 9.08 -13.75 -3.25
CA THR A 303 10.35 -13.10 -3.55
C THR A 303 10.23 -11.59 -3.77
N LEU A 304 11.34 -10.90 -3.46
CA LEU A 304 11.70 -9.62 -4.06
C LEU A 304 12.41 -9.91 -5.39
N THR A 305 11.82 -9.48 -6.49
CA THR A 305 12.37 -9.67 -7.84
C THR A 305 12.69 -8.33 -8.47
N ILE A 306 13.95 -8.14 -8.87
CA ILE A 306 14.41 -6.90 -9.49
C ILE A 306 14.53 -7.12 -10.99
N TYR A 307 13.84 -6.31 -11.79
CA TYR A 307 13.80 -6.40 -13.24
C TYR A 307 14.51 -5.22 -13.88
N ASP A 308 15.23 -5.48 -14.96
CA ASP A 308 15.53 -4.49 -15.98
C ASP A 308 14.45 -4.51 -17.06
N VAL A 309 13.69 -3.43 -17.12
CA VAL A 309 12.59 -3.26 -18.07
C VAL A 309 12.90 -2.17 -19.09
N THR A 310 14.17 -1.79 -19.27
CA THR A 310 14.57 -0.70 -20.19
C THR A 310 14.00 -0.92 -21.59
N ASP A 311 14.12 -2.14 -22.11
CA ASP A 311 13.41 -2.59 -23.31
C ASP A 311 12.17 -3.39 -22.90
N LYS A 312 10.99 -2.85 -23.21
CA LYS A 312 9.69 -3.43 -22.84
C LYS A 312 9.36 -4.72 -23.61
N ASN A 313 10.07 -4.99 -24.71
CA ASN A 313 9.93 -6.22 -25.50
C ASN A 313 10.95 -7.31 -25.11
N ALA A 314 12.01 -6.94 -24.38
CA ALA A 314 13.09 -7.83 -23.98
C ALA A 314 13.54 -7.50 -22.55
N THR A 315 12.69 -7.84 -21.59
CA THR A 315 12.97 -7.61 -20.16
C THR A 315 13.89 -8.68 -19.58
N ASN A 316 14.64 -8.34 -18.53
CA ASN A 316 15.54 -9.27 -17.86
C ASN A 316 15.34 -9.23 -16.34
N ILE A 317 15.33 -10.40 -15.69
CA ILE A 317 15.41 -10.48 -14.23
C ILE A 317 16.87 -10.31 -13.82
N ILE A 318 17.15 -9.31 -12.99
CA ILE A 318 18.47 -9.04 -12.42
C ILE A 318 18.71 -9.97 -11.23
N SER A 319 17.74 -10.05 -10.32
CA SER A 319 17.79 -10.92 -9.15
C SER A 319 16.40 -11.34 -8.72
N ARG A 320 16.34 -12.49 -8.03
CA ARG A 320 15.14 -13.06 -7.43
C ARG A 320 15.54 -13.60 -6.07
N THR A 321 15.03 -12.97 -5.01
CA THR A 321 15.55 -13.18 -3.65
C THR A 321 14.40 -13.40 -2.67
N SER A 322 14.48 -14.48 -1.90
CA SER A 322 13.51 -14.79 -0.82
C SER A 322 14.14 -14.45 0.55
N TYR A 323 13.44 -14.75 1.64
CA TYR A 323 13.87 -14.43 3.00
C TYR A 323 13.19 -15.31 4.04
N GLU A 324 13.75 -15.33 5.25
CA GLU A 324 13.16 -16.03 6.39
C GLU A 324 11.75 -15.50 6.69
N GLY A 325 10.73 -16.36 6.56
CA GLY A 325 9.34 -16.02 6.86
C GLY A 325 8.46 -15.71 5.64
N ALA A 326 9.05 -15.57 4.44
CA ALA A 326 8.34 -15.25 3.21
C ALA A 326 7.11 -16.15 3.02
N SER A 327 5.92 -15.54 2.98
CA SER A 327 4.63 -16.20 2.93
C SER A 327 3.74 -15.60 1.85
N TYR A 328 3.70 -14.29 1.73
CA TYR A 328 3.07 -13.52 0.66
C TYR A 328 3.74 -12.15 0.55
N THR A 329 4.93 -12.10 -0.04
CA THR A 329 5.66 -10.87 -0.35
C THR A 329 4.79 -9.94 -1.17
N HIS A 330 4.27 -8.91 -0.52
CA HIS A 330 3.06 -8.22 -0.94
C HIS A 330 3.39 -6.87 -1.56
N GLN A 331 4.07 -6.01 -0.82
CA GLN A 331 4.40 -4.67 -1.28
C GLN A 331 5.73 -4.18 -0.67
N GLY A 332 6.25 -3.11 -1.24
CA GLY A 332 7.44 -2.45 -0.73
C GLY A 332 7.72 -1.15 -1.45
N TRP A 333 8.68 -0.40 -0.95
CA TRP A 333 9.00 0.93 -1.46
C TRP A 333 10.47 1.28 -1.20
N VAL A 334 11.15 1.82 -2.23
CA VAL A 334 12.49 2.37 -2.04
C VAL A 334 12.45 3.54 -1.06
N THR A 335 13.44 3.62 -0.17
CA THR A 335 13.49 4.69 0.84
C THR A 335 13.80 6.06 0.22
N ASN A 336 14.35 6.07 -1.00
CA ASN A 336 14.64 7.25 -1.78
C ASN A 336 14.50 6.91 -3.27
N THR A 337 13.53 7.56 -3.94
CA THR A 337 13.23 7.30 -5.36
C THR A 337 14.29 7.83 -6.32
N PHE A 338 15.18 8.71 -5.86
CA PHE A 338 16.32 9.17 -6.62
C PHE A 338 17.56 8.32 -6.34
N TRP A 339 18.07 8.33 -5.11
CA TRP A 339 19.26 7.57 -4.70
C TRP A 339 18.88 6.23 -4.05
N GLN A 340 18.68 5.22 -4.89
CA GLN A 340 18.05 3.94 -4.55
C GLN A 340 19.05 2.96 -3.91
N GLU A 341 19.28 3.10 -2.60
CA GLU A 341 20.18 2.22 -1.83
C GLU A 341 19.45 1.19 -0.97
N PHE A 342 18.25 1.53 -0.51
CA PHE A 342 17.47 0.72 0.40
C PHE A 342 16.00 0.70 -0.01
N LEU A 343 15.31 -0.37 0.34
CA LEU A 343 13.86 -0.45 0.31
C LEU A 343 13.32 -1.10 1.58
N VAL A 344 12.04 -0.85 1.84
CA VAL A 344 11.26 -1.53 2.87
C VAL A 344 10.23 -2.44 2.20
N LEU A 345 9.87 -3.55 2.85
CA LEU A 345 9.00 -4.58 2.30
C LEU A 345 8.10 -5.17 3.39
N ASP A 346 6.87 -5.53 3.04
CA ASP A 346 5.86 -6.22 3.86
C ASP A 346 5.47 -7.61 3.31
N ASP A 347 4.82 -8.43 4.14
CA ASP A 347 4.39 -9.80 3.82
C ASP A 347 3.00 -10.12 4.42
N GLU A 348 1.99 -10.16 3.57
CA GLU A 348 0.59 -10.08 4.01
C GLU A 348 0.00 -11.38 4.61
N LEU A 349 0.80 -12.43 4.74
CA LEU A 349 0.32 -13.74 5.18
C LEU A 349 1.18 -14.36 6.28
N ASP A 350 2.32 -13.75 6.61
CA ASP A 350 3.27 -14.33 7.56
C ASP A 350 2.74 -14.35 9.01
N GLU A 351 1.90 -13.38 9.43
CA GLU A 351 1.24 -13.44 10.73
C GLU A 351 0.18 -14.54 10.81
N VAL A 352 -0.58 -14.72 9.73
CA VAL A 352 -1.65 -15.72 9.65
C VAL A 352 -1.07 -17.14 9.65
N ARG A 353 0.06 -17.34 8.97
CA ARG A 353 0.77 -18.63 8.94
C ARG A 353 1.66 -18.85 10.15
N ALA A 354 1.76 -17.86 11.04
CA ALA A 354 2.72 -17.84 12.13
C ALA A 354 4.16 -18.13 11.65
N ALA A 355 4.57 -17.49 10.54
CA ALA A 355 5.84 -17.71 9.87
C ALA A 355 6.91 -16.72 10.34
N GLY A 356 8.15 -17.21 10.47
CA GLY A 356 9.33 -16.37 10.67
C GLY A 356 9.21 -15.33 11.81
N PRO A 357 9.76 -14.12 11.62
CA PRO A 357 9.71 -13.04 12.62
C PRO A 357 8.29 -12.60 13.02
N ALA A 358 7.33 -12.78 12.13
CA ALA A 358 5.92 -12.42 12.30
C ALA A 358 5.08 -13.47 13.06
N ALA A 359 5.68 -14.61 13.42
CA ALA A 359 4.98 -15.75 14.03
C ALA A 359 4.13 -15.47 15.26
N ALA A 360 4.38 -14.34 15.95
CA ALA A 360 3.63 -13.92 17.11
C ALA A 360 2.42 -13.01 16.79
N GLY A 361 2.07 -12.81 15.52
CA GLY A 361 0.93 -12.00 15.09
C GLY A 361 1.16 -10.49 15.08
N TYR A 362 2.43 -10.07 14.94
CA TYR A 362 2.79 -8.65 14.91
C TYR A 362 3.50 -8.36 13.59
N PRO A 363 3.04 -7.37 12.82
CA PRO A 363 3.57 -7.13 11.48
C PRO A 363 5.04 -6.77 11.43
N VAL A 364 5.67 -7.11 10.30
CA VAL A 364 7.13 -7.02 10.15
C VAL A 364 7.49 -6.26 8.88
N THR A 365 8.17 -5.13 9.06
CA THR A 365 8.79 -4.42 7.95
C THR A 365 10.22 -4.89 7.76
N TYR A 366 10.50 -5.52 6.61
CA TYR A 366 11.82 -6.02 6.26
C TYR A 366 12.65 -4.92 5.58
N PHE A 367 13.91 -4.75 5.99
CA PHE A 367 14.84 -3.77 5.42
C PHE A 367 15.81 -4.44 4.46
N TRP A 368 15.85 -3.90 3.24
CA TRP A 368 16.65 -4.45 2.14
C TRP A 368 17.70 -3.45 1.70
N ASP A 369 18.95 -3.90 1.69
CA ASP A 369 20.07 -3.22 1.06
C ASP A 369 20.13 -3.66 -0.41
N ILE A 370 19.84 -2.72 -1.30
CA ILE A 370 19.79 -2.94 -2.75
C ILE A 370 20.95 -2.23 -3.46
N ARG A 371 22.03 -1.89 -2.74
CA ARG A 371 23.20 -1.24 -3.35
C ARG A 371 23.90 -2.09 -4.41
N SER A 372 23.65 -3.40 -4.39
CA SER A 372 23.83 -4.30 -5.54
C SER A 372 22.46 -4.83 -5.95
N LEU A 373 22.02 -4.54 -7.17
CA LEU A 373 20.75 -5.06 -7.68
C LEU A 373 20.81 -6.56 -7.97
N GLU A 374 22.00 -7.09 -8.23
CA GLU A 374 22.25 -8.52 -8.49
C GLU A 374 22.25 -9.38 -7.21
N ALA A 375 22.47 -8.76 -6.06
CA ALA A 375 22.55 -9.44 -4.76
C ALA A 375 21.96 -8.58 -3.63
N PRO A 376 20.64 -8.31 -3.65
CA PRO A 376 19.98 -7.57 -2.59
C PRO A 376 20.07 -8.35 -1.27
N LYS A 377 20.22 -7.65 -0.14
CA LYS A 377 20.43 -8.26 1.17
C LYS A 377 19.39 -7.84 2.19
N GLN A 378 18.84 -8.81 2.92
CA GLN A 378 17.90 -8.58 4.01
C GLN A 378 18.72 -8.24 5.26
N THR A 379 18.86 -6.95 5.60
CA THR A 379 19.86 -6.48 6.58
C THR A 379 19.32 -6.27 8.00
N GLY A 380 17.99 -6.17 8.14
CA GLY A 380 17.32 -5.97 9.43
C GLY A 380 15.80 -5.86 9.29
N LEU A 381 15.08 -5.77 10.40
CA LEU A 381 13.62 -5.66 10.38
C LEU A 381 13.12 -4.76 11.50
N PHE A 382 11.90 -4.26 11.35
CA PHE A 382 11.14 -3.66 12.44
C PHE A 382 9.87 -4.45 12.67
N LYS A 383 9.68 -4.90 13.91
CA LYS A 383 8.46 -5.58 14.35
C LYS A 383 7.53 -4.55 14.99
N SER A 384 6.34 -4.41 14.44
CA SER A 384 5.34 -3.47 14.95
C SER A 384 4.93 -3.83 16.38
N PRO A 385 4.70 -2.84 17.27
CA PRO A 385 4.14 -3.10 18.59
C PRO A 385 2.62 -3.39 18.53
N ALA A 386 1.97 -3.18 17.38
CA ALA A 386 0.55 -3.39 17.20
C ALA A 386 0.26 -4.79 16.64
N TYR A 387 -0.67 -5.51 17.26
CA TYR A 387 -1.08 -6.83 16.84
C TYR A 387 -2.03 -6.72 15.62
N GLY A 388 -1.70 -7.40 14.51
CA GLY A 388 -2.41 -7.20 13.23
C GLY A 388 -1.73 -7.91 12.06
N ILE A 389 -2.08 -7.47 10.84
CA ILE A 389 -1.51 -7.91 9.56
C ILE A 389 -0.94 -6.66 8.87
N ASP A 390 0.29 -6.69 8.33
CA ASP A 390 0.78 -5.60 7.47
C ASP A 390 0.12 -5.59 6.09
N HIS A 391 0.26 -4.46 5.40
CA HIS A 391 -0.25 -4.25 4.05
C HIS A 391 0.49 -3.04 3.48
N ASN A 392 -0.10 -2.39 2.47
CA ASN A 392 0.48 -1.30 1.70
C ASN A 392 1.24 -0.23 2.51
N GLN A 393 2.44 0.10 2.04
CA GLN A 393 3.27 1.17 2.56
C GLN A 393 3.83 2.12 1.47
N PHE A 394 4.16 3.34 1.88
CA PHE A 394 4.81 4.34 1.03
C PHE A 394 5.85 5.11 1.82
N VAL A 395 7.05 5.31 1.24
CA VAL A 395 8.10 6.12 1.87
C VAL A 395 8.13 7.54 1.32
N ILE A 396 8.04 8.51 2.23
CA ILE A 396 8.12 9.95 1.93
C ILE A 396 8.98 10.62 3.00
N ASP A 397 9.97 11.41 2.58
CA ASP A 397 10.81 12.24 3.47
C ASP A 397 11.41 11.47 4.66
N GLY A 398 11.82 10.21 4.42
CA GLY A 398 12.41 9.35 5.44
C GLY A 398 11.42 8.68 6.38
N PHE A 399 10.11 8.76 6.10
CA PHE A 399 9.07 8.05 6.85
C PHE A 399 8.36 7.02 5.98
N ALA A 400 8.24 5.79 6.48
CA ALA A 400 7.35 4.78 5.91
C ALA A 400 5.96 4.94 6.57
N TYR A 401 4.97 5.31 5.77
CA TYR A 401 3.57 5.30 6.16
C TYR A 401 2.98 3.97 5.74
N GLN A 402 2.25 3.30 6.62
CA GLN A 402 1.84 1.91 6.43
C GLN A 402 0.37 1.74 6.85
N SER A 403 -0.41 1.11 5.99
CA SER A 403 -1.75 0.64 6.30
C SER A 403 -1.63 -0.77 6.85
N HIS A 404 -1.94 -1.01 8.12
CA HIS A 404 -1.86 -2.36 8.72
C HIS A 404 -3.26 -2.84 9.12
N TYR A 405 -4.18 -2.96 8.17
CA TYR A 405 -5.53 -3.47 8.41
C TYR A 405 -6.17 -2.92 9.71
N GLY A 406 -6.51 -3.80 10.64
CA GLY A 406 -7.17 -3.49 11.91
C GLY A 406 -6.24 -2.81 12.92
N ALA A 407 -4.95 -2.70 12.65
CA ALA A 407 -4.01 -1.88 13.41
C ALA A 407 -3.91 -0.44 12.88
N GLY A 408 -4.59 -0.10 11.79
CA GLY A 408 -4.71 1.26 11.27
C GLY A 408 -3.46 1.80 10.57
N LEU A 409 -3.31 3.13 10.57
CA LEU A 409 -2.15 3.82 10.00
C LEU A 409 -0.98 3.78 10.98
N ARG A 410 0.19 3.35 10.49
CA ARG A 410 1.46 3.30 11.22
C ARG A 410 2.50 4.15 10.50
N ILE A 411 3.36 4.84 11.25
CA ILE A 411 4.37 5.75 10.68
C ILE A 411 5.73 5.43 11.30
N LEU A 412 6.65 4.90 10.50
CA LEU A 412 8.01 4.56 10.92
C LEU A 412 9.01 5.61 10.41
N ASP A 413 9.95 6.02 11.26
CA ASP A 413 11.13 6.78 10.82
C ASP A 413 12.19 5.82 10.29
N VAL A 414 12.32 5.76 8.96
CA VAL A 414 13.27 4.91 8.23
C VAL A 414 14.49 5.68 7.73
N SER A 415 14.60 6.97 8.09
CA SER A 415 15.67 7.87 7.62
C SER A 415 17.08 7.42 8.04
N SER A 416 17.16 6.57 9.07
CA SER A 416 18.42 6.05 9.61
C SER A 416 19.02 4.90 8.80
N LEU A 417 18.25 4.24 7.92
CA LEU A 417 18.71 3.06 7.18
C LEU A 417 19.95 3.30 6.30
N SER A 418 20.08 4.51 5.74
CA SER A 418 21.25 4.91 4.96
C SER A 418 22.57 4.92 5.76
N ARG A 419 22.49 5.02 7.09
CA ARG A 419 23.65 5.03 8.00
C ARG A 419 23.77 3.75 8.82
N ASP A 420 22.64 3.12 9.09
CA ASP A 420 22.53 1.89 9.87
C ASP A 420 21.52 0.95 9.22
N PRO A 421 21.96 0.12 8.25
CA PRO A 421 21.06 -0.74 7.47
C PRO A 421 20.44 -1.85 8.33
N THR A 422 20.93 -2.09 9.55
CA THR A 422 20.31 -3.04 10.48
C THR A 422 18.95 -2.56 10.98
N GLY A 423 18.66 -1.27 10.84
CA GLY A 423 17.43 -0.67 11.32
C GLY A 423 17.38 -0.48 12.83
N GLY A 424 18.49 -0.62 13.55
CA GLY A 424 18.54 -0.48 15.02
C GLY A 424 18.10 0.90 15.55
N LYS A 425 17.96 1.90 14.68
CA LYS A 425 17.43 3.24 14.98
C LYS A 425 16.07 3.55 14.35
N VAL A 426 15.48 2.59 13.62
CA VAL A 426 14.11 2.71 13.10
C VAL A 426 13.13 2.59 14.26
N LYS A 427 12.10 3.42 14.26
CA LYS A 427 11.06 3.44 15.30
C LYS A 427 9.74 3.96 14.75
N GLU A 428 8.64 3.51 15.35
CA GLU A 428 7.34 4.12 15.16
C GLU A 428 7.34 5.53 15.78
N VAL A 429 6.94 6.53 14.99
CA VAL A 429 6.88 7.95 15.39
C VAL A 429 5.45 8.48 15.51
N GLY A 430 4.47 7.72 15.00
CA GLY A 430 3.05 8.03 15.15
C GLY A 430 2.17 6.92 14.58
N PHE A 431 0.92 6.91 15.02
CA PHE A 431 -0.09 6.00 14.51
C PHE A 431 -1.50 6.59 14.70
N PHE A 432 -2.45 6.09 13.91
CA PHE A 432 -3.87 6.34 14.11
C PHE A 432 -4.65 5.05 13.82
N ASP A 433 -5.19 4.46 14.87
CA ASP A 433 -5.98 3.24 14.82
C ASP A 433 -7.44 3.59 14.48
N ILE A 434 -7.91 3.12 13.33
CA ILE A 434 -9.27 3.41 12.85
C ILE A 434 -10.28 2.31 13.21
N TYR A 435 -9.85 1.23 13.89
CA TYR A 435 -10.67 0.03 14.15
C TYR A 435 -10.83 -0.27 15.65
N PRO A 436 -11.52 0.61 16.42
CA PRO A 436 -11.66 0.46 17.87
C PRO A 436 -12.43 -0.81 18.30
N GLU A 437 -13.12 -1.49 17.39
CA GLU A 437 -13.85 -2.74 17.66
C GLU A 437 -12.95 -3.86 18.19
N ASN A 438 -11.66 -3.86 17.86
CA ASN A 438 -10.72 -4.91 18.29
C ASN A 438 -9.84 -4.48 19.48
N ASP A 439 -9.92 -3.22 19.93
CA ASP A 439 -9.02 -2.66 20.95
C ASP A 439 -9.08 -3.40 22.29
N ALA A 440 -10.25 -3.98 22.60
CA ALA A 440 -10.50 -4.73 23.83
C ALA A 440 -10.13 -6.22 23.74
N LEU A 441 -9.72 -6.72 22.56
CA LEU A 441 -9.26 -8.10 22.39
C LEU A 441 -7.88 -8.30 23.03
N PRO A 442 -7.47 -9.56 23.29
CA PRO A 442 -6.10 -9.86 23.69
C PRO A 442 -5.09 -9.23 22.72
N ASN A 443 -3.99 -8.69 23.26
CA ASN A 443 -2.98 -7.90 22.55
C ASN A 443 -3.47 -6.57 21.95
N GLY A 444 -4.74 -6.20 22.16
CA GLY A 444 -5.33 -4.95 21.69
C GLY A 444 -5.37 -4.85 20.17
N GLY A 445 -5.74 -5.93 19.48
CA GLY A 445 -5.84 -6.00 18.02
C GLY A 445 -6.30 -7.38 17.55
N SER A 446 -6.27 -7.61 16.23
CA SER A 446 -6.62 -8.90 15.63
C SER A 446 -5.87 -9.16 14.33
N VAL A 447 -5.44 -10.41 14.11
CA VAL A 447 -4.89 -10.89 12.82
C VAL A 447 -6.06 -11.22 11.90
N GLU A 448 -6.72 -10.18 11.39
CA GLU A 448 -7.92 -10.25 10.54
C GLU A 448 -7.85 -9.15 9.46
N PHE A 449 -8.38 -9.43 8.27
CA PHE A 449 -8.39 -8.51 7.12
C PHE A 449 -9.50 -7.44 7.22
N VAL A 450 -9.41 -6.54 8.19
CA VAL A 450 -10.41 -5.48 8.47
C VAL A 450 -9.75 -4.10 8.53
N GLY A 451 -10.52 -3.01 8.54
CA GLY A 451 -9.95 -1.70 8.78
C GLY A 451 -9.24 -1.11 7.57
N THR A 452 -7.99 -0.68 7.71
CA THR A 452 -7.32 0.17 6.70
C THR A 452 -6.79 -0.65 5.52
N TRP A 453 -7.27 -0.37 4.31
CA TRP A 453 -6.70 -0.93 3.07
C TRP A 453 -5.58 -0.06 2.50
N SER A 454 -5.76 1.26 2.53
CA SER A 454 -4.88 2.22 1.86
C SER A 454 -4.81 3.54 2.61
N HIS A 455 -3.75 4.29 2.33
CA HIS A 455 -3.59 5.67 2.74
C HIS A 455 -2.88 6.47 1.64
N TYR A 456 -3.05 7.80 1.65
CA TYR A 456 -2.37 8.72 0.74
C TYR A 456 -1.68 9.84 1.53
N PRO A 457 -0.34 9.79 1.71
CA PRO A 457 0.41 10.75 2.53
C PRO A 457 1.18 11.82 1.76
N PHE A 458 0.96 11.97 0.44
CA PHE A 458 1.82 12.80 -0.43
C PHE A 458 1.45 14.30 -0.49
N PHE A 459 0.43 14.74 0.23
CA PHE A 459 0.02 16.14 0.19
C PHE A 459 1.00 17.07 0.91
N LYS A 460 1.29 18.23 0.30
CA LYS A 460 2.16 19.26 0.90
C LYS A 460 1.54 19.87 2.16
N SER A 461 0.22 19.87 2.26
CA SER A 461 -0.48 20.26 3.49
C SER A 461 -0.14 19.35 4.67
N GLY A 462 0.36 18.13 4.42
CA GLY A 462 0.58 17.08 5.40
C GLY A 462 -0.69 16.35 5.83
N PHE A 463 -1.84 16.61 5.18
CA PHE A 463 -3.01 15.77 5.36
C PHE A 463 -2.76 14.40 4.76
N ILE A 464 -3.29 13.38 5.45
CA ILE A 464 -3.21 11.99 5.06
C ILE A 464 -4.64 11.50 4.94
N LEU A 465 -4.99 11.01 3.76
CA LEU A 465 -6.22 10.25 3.59
C LEU A 465 -5.97 8.82 4.04
N ILE A 466 -6.90 8.23 4.78
CA ILE A 466 -6.94 6.79 5.08
C ILE A 466 -8.24 6.25 4.49
N ASN A 467 -8.18 5.22 3.65
CA ASN A 467 -9.35 4.52 3.16
C ASN A 467 -9.48 3.14 3.81
N THR A 468 -10.67 2.85 4.32
CA THR A 468 -10.96 1.63 5.08
C THR A 468 -11.88 0.70 4.28
N ILE A 469 -11.88 -0.58 4.62
CA ILE A 469 -12.73 -1.58 3.97
C ILE A 469 -14.19 -1.29 4.31
N GLU A 470 -14.54 -1.18 5.59
CA GLU A 470 -15.92 -1.16 6.03
C GLU A 470 -16.52 0.24 6.26
N ARG A 471 -15.74 1.20 6.77
CA ARG A 471 -16.30 2.47 7.28
C ARG A 471 -16.45 3.53 6.21
N GLY A 472 -15.35 3.84 5.54
CA GLY A 472 -15.21 5.04 4.71
C GLY A 472 -13.79 5.61 4.73
N ALA A 473 -13.69 6.90 4.46
CA ALA A 473 -12.43 7.61 4.38
C ALA A 473 -12.24 8.58 5.55
N PHE A 474 -11.05 8.56 6.14
CA PHE A 474 -10.62 9.44 7.21
C PHE A 474 -9.59 10.45 6.68
N VAL A 475 -9.61 11.66 7.22
CA VAL A 475 -8.53 12.63 7.07
C VAL A 475 -7.84 12.77 8.42
N VAL A 476 -6.54 12.53 8.43
CA VAL A 476 -5.69 12.69 9.61
C VAL A 476 -4.45 13.52 9.27
N LYS A 477 -3.70 13.94 10.29
CA LYS A 477 -2.43 14.65 10.08
C LYS A 477 -1.49 14.43 11.24
N ARG A 478 -0.22 14.15 10.92
CA ARG A 478 0.84 13.99 11.92
C ARG A 478 1.09 15.31 12.65
N THR A 479 1.13 15.29 13.98
CA THR A 479 1.60 16.40 14.80
C THR A 479 3.12 16.39 14.82
N ARG A 480 3.73 17.57 14.73
CA ARG A 480 5.19 17.72 14.77
C ARG A 480 5.72 17.70 16.20
#